data_AF-A0A9D6SF57-F1
#
_entry.id   AF-A0A9D6SF57-F1
#
_cell.length_a   1.000
_cell.length_b   1.000
_cell.length_c   1.000
_cell.angle_alpha   90.00
_cell.angle_beta   90.00
_cell.angle_gamma   90.00
#
_symmetry.space_group_name_H-M   'P 1'
#
loop_
_entity.id
_entity.type
_entity.pdbx_description
1 polymer ?
#
loop_
_entity_poly.entity_id
_entity_poly.type
_entity_poly.pdbx_seq_one_letter_code
_entity_poly.pdbx_strand_id
1 'polypeptide(L)'
;MKLWIAWLILVLAAPGLAQGPPAAQKPLDKDKIMSLVRAGMESDELVQRIKDRGLDFDLTNDYLEALRKAGAQDAVIQALRAARPAPLTQDQILKLVVSGVASQRVVVLIKQRGIDFVPDEKYLETLRVAGGDEALISA
;
A
#
# COMPACT_ATOMS: atom_id res chain seq x y z
N MET A 1 -21.36 58.87 -34.72
CA MET A 1 -21.72 57.55 -35.28
C MET A 1 -21.82 56.57 -34.12
N LYS A 2 -23.00 56.00 -33.90
CA LYS A 2 -23.29 55.03 -32.83
C LYS A 2 -22.64 53.69 -33.18
N LEU A 3 -21.76 53.20 -32.32
CA LEU A 3 -21.32 51.81 -32.28
C LEU A 3 -21.68 51.26 -30.89
N TRP A 4 -22.82 50.56 -30.85
CA TRP A 4 -23.22 49.65 -29.77
C TRP A 4 -22.46 48.34 -29.94
N ILE A 5 -21.86 47.82 -28.86
CA ILE A 5 -21.70 46.39 -28.46
C ILE A 5 -21.18 46.49 -27.01
N ALA A 6 -22.07 46.41 -26.02
CA ALA A 6 -22.48 45.19 -25.33
C ALA A 6 -21.41 44.68 -24.34
N TRP A 7 -21.78 44.75 -23.06
CA TRP A 7 -21.54 43.77 -21.99
C TRP A 7 -20.19 43.06 -21.94
N LEU A 8 -19.47 43.16 -20.81
CA LEU A 8 -19.19 41.97 -20.00
C LEU A 8 -18.48 42.30 -18.66
N ILE A 9 -19.22 42.02 -17.59
CA ILE A 9 -18.80 41.23 -16.41
C ILE A 9 -17.61 41.74 -15.59
N LEU A 10 -17.98 42.47 -14.52
CA LEU A 10 -17.62 42.22 -13.12
C LEU A 10 -16.77 40.95 -12.87
N VAL A 11 -15.45 41.10 -12.71
CA VAL A 11 -14.61 40.05 -12.14
C VAL A 11 -14.62 40.21 -10.62
N LEU A 12 -15.43 39.37 -9.99
CA LEU A 12 -15.44 39.07 -8.56
C LEU A 12 -14.08 38.50 -8.16
N ALA A 13 -13.39 39.16 -7.22
CA ALA A 13 -12.24 38.59 -6.53
C ALA A 13 -12.74 37.54 -5.52
N ALA A 14 -12.65 36.25 -5.88
CA ALA A 14 -12.85 35.17 -4.92
C ALA A 14 -11.54 34.94 -4.14
N PRO A 15 -11.53 35.00 -2.81
CA PRO A 15 -10.37 34.59 -2.03
C PRO A 15 -10.19 33.07 -2.20
N GLY A 16 -9.07 32.67 -2.79
CA GLY A 16 -8.69 31.27 -2.88
C GLY A 16 -8.58 30.67 -1.48
N LEU A 17 -9.53 29.79 -1.14
CA LEU A 17 -9.35 28.84 -0.06
C LEU A 17 -8.18 27.93 -0.46
N ALA A 18 -7.01 28.20 0.11
CA ALA A 18 -5.90 27.26 0.12
C ALA A 18 -6.34 26.02 0.91
N GLN A 19 -6.94 25.05 0.21
CA GLN A 19 -7.07 23.70 0.72
C GLN A 19 -5.65 23.13 0.75
N GLY A 20 -5.03 23.11 1.93
CA GLY A 20 -3.77 22.42 2.14
C GLY A 20 -3.89 20.97 1.69
N PRO A 21 -2.81 20.35 1.17
CA PRO A 21 -2.85 18.98 0.67
C PRO A 21 -3.40 18.05 1.77
N PRO A 22 -4.27 17.08 1.42
CA PRO A 22 -4.77 16.12 2.39
C PRO A 22 -3.58 15.45 3.07
N ALA A 23 -3.50 15.56 4.40
CA ALA A 23 -2.46 14.91 5.18
C ALA A 23 -2.56 13.41 4.90
N ALA A 24 -1.63 12.89 4.11
CA ALA A 24 -1.48 11.47 3.87
C ALA A 24 -1.35 10.79 5.23
N GLN A 25 -2.39 10.10 5.67
CA GLN A 25 -2.39 9.44 6.96
C GLN A 25 -1.33 8.34 6.88
N LYS A 26 -0.26 8.50 7.66
CA LYS A 26 0.84 7.53 7.70
C LYS A 26 0.27 6.13 7.98
N PRO A 27 0.78 5.09 7.29
CA PRO A 27 0.44 3.71 7.58
C PRO A 27 0.60 3.39 9.07
N LEU A 28 -0.13 2.39 9.54
CA LEU A 28 -0.05 1.99 10.94
C LEU A 28 1.23 1.18 11.21
N ASP A 29 2.04 1.64 12.16
CA ASP A 29 3.18 0.91 12.70
C ASP A 29 2.76 -0.14 13.74
N LYS A 30 3.59 -1.19 13.86
CA LYS A 30 3.41 -2.29 14.84
C LYS A 30 3.27 -1.80 16.28
N ASP A 31 4.08 -0.83 16.70
CA ASP A 31 4.08 -0.33 18.07
C ASP A 31 2.82 0.51 18.35
N LYS A 32 2.32 1.20 17.32
CA LYS A 32 1.09 1.97 17.41
C LYS A 32 -0.10 1.05 17.60
N ILE A 33 -0.24 0.01 16.79
CA ILE A 33 -1.33 -0.96 16.89
C ILE A 33 -1.33 -1.65 18.26
N MET A 34 -0.15 -2.10 18.74
CA MET A 34 -0.02 -2.71 20.06
C MET A 34 -0.47 -1.75 21.17
N SER A 35 -0.08 -0.49 21.08
CA SER A 35 -0.46 0.54 22.06
C SER A 35 -1.96 0.81 22.06
N LEU A 36 -2.60 0.83 20.88
CA LEU A 36 -4.05 1.02 20.74
C LEU A 36 -4.84 -0.15 21.33
N VAL A 37 -4.39 -1.38 21.09
CA VAL A 37 -4.98 -2.57 21.71
C VAL A 37 -4.86 -2.54 23.23
N ARG A 38 -3.67 -2.22 23.76
CA ARG A 38 -3.46 -2.10 25.21
C ARG A 38 -4.26 -0.98 25.85
N ALA A 39 -4.51 0.10 25.11
CA ALA A 39 -5.37 1.20 25.54
C ALA A 39 -6.87 0.82 25.55
N GLY A 40 -7.23 -0.38 25.11
CA GLY A 40 -8.61 -0.84 25.06
C GLY A 40 -9.42 -0.20 23.92
N MET A 41 -8.77 0.20 22.82
CA MET A 41 -9.48 0.72 21.65
C MET A 41 -10.46 -0.32 21.11
N GLU A 42 -11.66 0.14 20.77
CA GLU A 42 -12.70 -0.68 20.15
C GLU A 42 -12.18 -1.34 18.87
N SER A 43 -12.44 -2.64 18.74
CA SER A 43 -11.95 -3.45 17.62
C SER A 43 -12.39 -2.91 16.28
N ASP A 44 -13.64 -2.47 16.16
CA ASP A 44 -14.19 -1.97 14.90
C ASP A 44 -13.46 -0.72 14.42
N GLU A 45 -13.11 0.19 15.33
CA GLU A 45 -12.35 1.40 15.00
C GLU A 45 -10.93 1.05 14.54
N LEU A 46 -10.29 0.10 15.22
CA LEU A 46 -8.95 -0.36 14.85
C LEU A 46 -8.96 -1.07 13.49
N VAL A 47 -9.97 -1.92 13.23
CA VAL A 47 -10.19 -2.60 11.95
C VAL A 47 -10.38 -1.58 10.82
N GLN A 48 -11.19 -0.55 11.02
CA GLN A 48 -11.37 0.52 10.03
C GLN A 48 -10.05 1.23 9.73
N ARG A 49 -9.27 1.60 10.75
CA ARG A 49 -7.97 2.23 10.54
C ARG A 49 -6.97 1.34 9.80
N ILE A 50 -6.97 0.04 10.09
CA ILE A 50 -6.12 -0.94 9.38
C ILE A 50 -6.50 -1.01 7.90
N LYS A 51 -7.80 -1.00 7.59
CA LYS A 51 -8.30 -0.99 6.20
C LYS A 51 -7.99 0.30 5.47
N ASP A 52 -8.17 1.45 6.14
CA ASP A 52 -8.00 2.77 5.53
C ASP A 52 -6.53 3.13 5.29
N ARG A 53 -5.65 2.76 6.23
CA ARG A 53 -4.24 3.17 6.20
C ARG A 53 -3.30 2.08 5.70
N GLY A 54 -3.72 0.82 5.77
CA GLY A 54 -2.85 -0.32 5.53
C GLY A 54 -1.75 -0.47 6.59
N LEU A 55 -0.84 -1.40 6.31
CA LEU A 55 0.30 -1.76 7.14
C LEU A 55 1.59 -1.44 6.38
N ASP A 56 2.57 -0.85 7.05
CA ASP A 56 3.93 -0.59 6.50
C ASP A 56 4.99 -1.46 7.18
N PHE A 57 4.58 -2.60 7.74
CA PHE A 57 5.47 -3.56 8.38
C PHE A 57 5.05 -4.99 8.06
N ASP A 58 6.03 -5.89 8.15
CA ASP A 58 5.80 -7.32 8.03
C ASP A 58 5.02 -7.85 9.24
N LEU A 59 3.80 -8.30 8.96
CA LEU A 59 2.94 -8.93 9.94
C LEU A 59 3.41 -10.37 10.20
N THR A 60 4.11 -10.61 11.31
CA THR A 60 4.58 -11.94 11.73
C THR A 60 3.56 -12.66 12.61
N ASN A 61 3.62 -14.00 12.63
CA ASN A 61 2.78 -14.79 13.52
C ASN A 61 3.05 -14.48 15.00
N ASP A 62 4.32 -14.28 15.39
CA ASP A 62 4.69 -13.89 16.76
C ASP A 62 4.04 -12.56 17.18
N TYR A 63 3.97 -11.59 16.28
CA TYR A 63 3.34 -10.30 16.55
C TYR A 63 1.82 -10.44 16.73
N LEU A 64 1.16 -11.27 15.92
CA LEU A 64 -0.26 -11.56 16.07
C LEU A 64 -0.58 -12.27 17.40
N GLU A 65 0.31 -13.16 17.85
CA GLU A 65 0.18 -13.79 19.17
C GLU A 65 0.38 -12.79 20.31
N ALA A 66 1.40 -11.93 20.21
CA ALA A 66 1.63 -10.87 21.19
C ALA A 66 0.44 -9.92 21.31
N LEU A 67 -0.17 -9.55 20.17
CA LEU A 67 -1.39 -8.74 20.13
C LEU A 67 -2.56 -9.42 20.85
N ARG A 68 -2.77 -10.72 20.60
CA ARG A 68 -3.83 -11.50 21.24
C ARG A 68 -3.63 -11.57 22.76
N LYS A 69 -2.39 -11.79 23.21
CA LYS A 69 -2.02 -11.75 24.64
C LYS A 69 -2.23 -10.36 25.26
N ALA A 70 -2.11 -9.30 24.47
CA ALA A 70 -2.37 -7.93 24.89
C ALA A 70 -3.86 -7.55 24.89
N GLY A 71 -4.77 -8.46 24.50
CA GLY A 71 -6.22 -8.23 24.48
C GLY A 71 -6.81 -7.95 23.10
N ALA A 72 -6.05 -8.14 22.00
CA ALA A 72 -6.60 -7.98 20.66
C ALA A 72 -7.68 -9.03 20.38
N GLN A 73 -8.86 -8.57 19.98
CA GLN A 73 -9.95 -9.46 19.56
C GLN A 73 -9.66 -10.08 18.19
N ASP A 74 -10.26 -11.23 17.91
CA ASP A 74 -10.08 -11.94 16.64
C ASP A 74 -10.42 -11.09 15.41
N ALA A 75 -11.40 -10.18 15.50
CA ALA A 75 -11.76 -9.26 14.42
C ALA A 75 -10.57 -8.39 13.99
N VAL A 76 -9.78 -7.87 14.95
CA VAL A 76 -8.58 -7.07 14.69
C VAL A 76 -7.50 -7.95 14.05
N ILE A 77 -7.28 -9.15 14.59
CA ILE A 77 -6.29 -10.10 14.06
C ILE A 77 -6.62 -10.46 12.59
N GLN A 78 -7.90 -10.70 12.29
CA GLN A 78 -8.34 -11.00 10.93
C GLN A 78 -8.19 -9.80 9.99
N ALA A 79 -8.50 -8.58 10.46
CA ALA A 79 -8.26 -7.38 9.66
C ALA A 79 -6.79 -7.14 9.38
N LEU A 80 -5.90 -7.38 10.36
CA LEU A 80 -4.45 -7.32 10.16
C LEU A 80 -3.98 -8.33 9.11
N ARG A 81 -4.45 -9.58 9.19
CA ARG A 81 -4.13 -10.60 8.17
C ARG A 81 -4.64 -10.19 6.78
N ALA A 82 -5.83 -9.64 6.69
CA ALA A 82 -6.42 -9.18 5.43
C ALA A 82 -5.70 -7.96 4.85
N ALA A 83 -5.14 -7.11 5.69
CA ALA A 83 -4.34 -5.94 5.29
C ALA A 83 -2.88 -6.29 4.98
N ARG A 84 -2.45 -7.54 5.23
CA ARG A 84 -1.11 -7.98 4.86
C ARG A 84 -0.97 -7.92 3.33
N PRO A 85 0.10 -7.31 2.79
CA PRO A 85 0.39 -7.42 1.37
C PRO A 85 0.49 -8.89 0.97
N ALA A 86 -0.38 -9.36 0.08
CA ALA A 86 -0.31 -10.73 -0.42
C ALA A 86 1.06 -10.99 -1.08
N PRO A 87 1.64 -12.19 -0.99
CA PRO A 87 2.82 -12.53 -1.76
C PRO A 87 2.60 -12.29 -3.25
N LEU A 88 3.69 -12.04 -3.98
CA LEU A 88 3.62 -11.88 -5.43
C LEU A 88 3.53 -13.23 -6.12
N THR A 89 2.60 -13.34 -7.06
CA THR A 89 2.46 -14.52 -7.94
C THR A 89 3.39 -14.41 -9.16
N GLN A 90 3.63 -15.53 -9.85
CA GLN A 90 4.37 -15.56 -11.12
C GLN A 90 3.83 -14.54 -12.13
N ASP A 91 2.52 -14.57 -12.36
CA ASP A 91 1.86 -13.67 -13.32
C ASP A 91 1.99 -12.20 -12.92
N GLN A 92 1.97 -11.88 -11.62
CA GLN A 92 2.13 -10.51 -11.14
C GLN A 92 3.53 -10.00 -11.41
N ILE A 93 4.55 -10.78 -11.12
CA ILE A 93 5.95 -10.39 -11.37
C ILE A 93 6.19 -10.25 -12.86
N LEU A 94 5.75 -11.22 -13.67
CA LEU A 94 5.87 -11.13 -15.13
C LEU A 94 5.17 -9.88 -15.67
N LYS A 95 3.95 -9.59 -15.21
CA LYS A 95 3.20 -8.40 -15.60
C LYS A 95 3.93 -7.11 -15.23
N LEU A 96 4.54 -7.03 -14.04
CA LEU A 96 5.32 -5.86 -13.63
C LEU A 96 6.50 -5.62 -14.59
N VAL A 97 7.24 -6.67 -14.92
CA VAL A 97 8.39 -6.60 -15.83
C VAL A 97 7.95 -6.20 -17.25
N VAL A 98 6.93 -6.87 -17.81
CA VAL A 98 6.39 -6.56 -19.14
C VAL A 98 5.80 -5.13 -19.21
N SER A 99 5.28 -4.62 -18.10
CA SER A 99 4.79 -3.24 -18.00
C SER A 99 5.91 -2.20 -17.89
N GLY A 100 7.19 -2.61 -17.94
CA GLY A 100 8.35 -1.74 -17.85
C GLY A 100 8.69 -1.26 -16.44
N VAL A 101 8.17 -1.92 -15.41
CA VAL A 101 8.59 -1.63 -14.02
C VAL A 101 10.05 -2.07 -13.86
N ALA A 102 10.90 -1.15 -13.43
CA ALA A 102 12.34 -1.42 -13.24
C ALA A 102 12.56 -2.62 -12.31
N SER A 103 13.46 -3.54 -12.68
CA SER A 103 13.79 -4.73 -11.90
C SER A 103 14.07 -4.42 -10.44
N GLN A 104 14.83 -3.36 -10.14
CA GLN A 104 15.13 -2.95 -8.77
C GLN A 104 13.85 -2.71 -7.95
N ARG A 105 12.80 -2.16 -8.57
CA ARG A 105 11.51 -1.94 -7.91
C ARG A 105 10.79 -3.26 -7.67
N VAL A 106 10.85 -4.20 -8.62
CA VAL A 106 10.30 -5.55 -8.47
C VAL A 106 11.02 -6.32 -7.36
N VAL A 107 12.34 -6.25 -7.28
CA VAL A 107 13.16 -6.84 -6.19
C VAL A 107 12.73 -6.29 -4.83
N VAL A 108 12.49 -4.98 -4.71
CA VAL A 108 11.96 -4.40 -3.47
C VAL A 108 10.61 -5.00 -3.10
N LEU A 109 9.70 -5.17 -4.07
CA LEU A 109 8.39 -5.77 -3.81
C LEU A 109 8.52 -7.26 -3.41
N ILE A 110 9.43 -8.01 -4.02
CA ILE A 110 9.73 -9.40 -3.64
C ILE A 110 10.25 -9.45 -2.20
N LYS A 111 11.19 -8.58 -1.82
CA LYS A 111 11.71 -8.50 -0.45
C LYS A 111 10.65 -8.10 0.58
N GLN A 112 9.73 -7.22 0.19
CA GLN A 112 8.66 -6.72 1.08
C GLN A 112 7.47 -7.67 1.21
N ARG A 113 7.15 -8.44 0.18
CA ARG A 113 5.91 -9.25 0.12
C ARG A 113 6.18 -10.75 0.10
N GLY A 114 7.37 -11.15 -0.30
CA GLY A 114 7.69 -12.52 -0.67
C GLY A 114 7.01 -12.94 -1.99
N ILE A 115 7.23 -14.20 -2.33
CA ILE A 115 6.59 -14.90 -3.44
C ILE A 115 5.91 -16.17 -2.89
N ASP A 116 4.83 -16.61 -3.53
CA ASP A 116 4.08 -17.81 -3.14
C ASP A 116 4.47 -19.06 -3.96
N PHE A 117 5.52 -18.97 -4.77
CA PHE A 117 5.97 -20.03 -5.67
C PHE A 117 7.50 -20.16 -5.62
N VAL A 118 8.02 -21.28 -6.11
CA VAL A 118 9.46 -21.48 -6.33
C VAL A 118 9.78 -21.19 -7.80
N PRO A 119 10.65 -20.22 -8.11
CA PRO A 119 11.05 -19.93 -9.49
C PRO A 119 11.74 -21.15 -10.12
N ASP A 120 11.32 -21.54 -11.32
CA ASP A 120 12.01 -22.54 -12.14
C ASP A 120 12.78 -21.88 -13.29
N GLU A 121 13.66 -22.64 -13.94
CA GLU A 121 14.51 -22.12 -15.02
C GLU A 121 13.68 -21.51 -16.16
N LYS A 122 12.55 -22.14 -16.51
CA LYS A 122 11.66 -21.67 -17.57
C LYS A 122 11.06 -20.30 -17.24
N TYR A 123 10.66 -20.11 -15.99
CA TYR A 123 10.13 -18.84 -15.51
C TYR A 123 11.20 -17.75 -15.51
N LEU A 124 12.43 -18.07 -15.06
CA LEU A 124 13.55 -17.12 -15.09
C LEU A 124 13.92 -16.71 -16.53
N GLU A 125 13.90 -17.65 -17.47
CA GLU A 125 14.08 -17.35 -18.89
C GLU A 125 12.97 -16.42 -19.42
N THR A 126 11.72 -16.68 -19.02
CA THR A 126 10.58 -15.83 -19.38
C THR A 126 10.77 -14.39 -18.86
N LEU A 127 11.24 -14.23 -17.62
CA LEU A 127 11.56 -12.91 -17.07
C LEU A 127 12.68 -12.22 -17.85
N ARG A 128 13.74 -12.94 -18.24
CA ARG A 128 14.85 -12.39 -19.03
C ARG A 128 14.37 -11.90 -20.41
N VAL A 129 13.52 -12.68 -21.08
CA VAL A 129 12.90 -12.29 -22.36
C VAL A 129 11.96 -11.09 -22.20
N ALA A 130 11.25 -11.00 -21.08
CA ALA A 130 10.37 -9.88 -20.76
C ALA A 130 11.11 -8.57 -20.41
N GLY A 131 12.43 -8.58 -20.27
CA GLY A 131 13.25 -7.41 -19.92
C GLY A 131 13.71 -7.37 -18.46
N GLY A 132 13.56 -8.46 -17.71
CA GLY A 132 14.12 -8.63 -16.38
C GLY A 132 15.64 -8.79 -16.44
N ASP A 133 16.35 -8.00 -15.64
CA ASP A 133 17.80 -8.08 -15.47
C ASP A 133 18.25 -9.13 -14.42
N GLU A 134 19.56 -9.33 -14.32
CA GLU A 134 20.19 -10.26 -13.36
C GLU A 134 19.79 -10.01 -11.90
N ALA A 135 19.59 -8.75 -11.50
CA ALA A 135 19.22 -8.42 -10.12
C ALA A 135 17.84 -8.98 -9.75
N LEU A 136 16.91 -9.05 -10.70
CA LEU A 136 15.61 -9.69 -10.51
C LEU A 136 15.71 -11.23 -10.58
N ILE A 137 16.55 -11.77 -11.45
CA ILE A 137 16.75 -13.23 -11.58
C ILE A 137 17.37 -13.83 -10.31
N SER A 138 18.23 -13.09 -9.62
CA SER A 138 18.89 -13.51 -8.38
C SER A 138 18.17 -13.09 -7.09
N ALA A 139 16.92 -12.59 -7.18
CA ALA A 139 16.21 -11.91 -6.09
C ALA A 139 15.70 -12.84 -4.99
#